data_AF-A0A8B3FIQ2-F1
#
_entry.id   AF-A0A8B3FIQ2-F1
#
_cell.length_a   1.000
_cell.length_b   1.000
_cell.length_c   1.000
_cell.angle_alpha   90.00
_cell.angle_beta   90.00
_cell.angle_gamma   90.00
#
_symmetry.space_group_name_H-M   'P 1'
#
loop_
_entity.id
_entity.type
_entity.pdbx_description
1 polymer ?
#
loop_
_entity_poly.entity_id
_entity_poly.type
_entity_poly.pdbx_seq_one_letter_code
_entity_poly.pdbx_strand_id
1 'polypeptide(L)'
;MSVEAFPLLPTDPPKIGDFWIDARLTATEAGVAYLAHSDAEHQVMLIILAAGAAGDAAARDRLAGEVNKMSADTVVARGGQDQDEGRLGHLFRSEDDDPVGPDHAPLAPWVALVWDGSTHALAEADRLLRSVDLSASPQLGPSRGPGFSIPWSSDTRPGAWRLWPLPWPGRRDRAGWVPVLASWLLMLLLASTALLITVLLFQNQPPESPQAPVTGSASSSSESSESSGSGSPSESDESSPGSPSESDESSSGSPSESDSSASGGSSDTPGNDGSPTKTPSMNVSGSGTATATDEPTQQQTRL
;
A
#
# COMPACT_ATOMS: atom_id res chain seq x y z
N MET A 1 -6.17 -18.51 -32.46
CA MET A 1 -5.57 -19.54 -31.60
C MET A 1 -5.91 -19.17 -30.19
N SER A 2 -6.37 -20.12 -29.37
CA SER A 2 -6.67 -19.85 -27.95
C SER A 2 -5.37 -19.83 -27.16
N VAL A 3 -5.28 -18.95 -26.17
CA VAL A 3 -4.18 -18.95 -25.20
C VAL A 3 -4.38 -20.09 -24.19
N GLU A 4 -3.30 -20.80 -23.86
CA GLU A 4 -3.29 -21.81 -22.80
C GLU A 4 -3.19 -21.13 -21.43
N ALA A 5 -3.98 -21.61 -20.47
CA ALA A 5 -4.02 -21.10 -19.10
C ALA A 5 -3.61 -22.20 -18.12
N PHE A 6 -2.69 -21.88 -17.22
CA PHE A 6 -2.09 -22.80 -16.27
C PHE A 6 -2.71 -22.64 -14.87
N PRO A 7 -2.77 -23.70 -14.05
CA PRO A 7 -3.28 -23.61 -12.69
C PRO A 7 -2.41 -22.69 -11.82
N LEU A 8 -3.04 -22.08 -10.81
CA LEU A 8 -2.35 -21.28 -9.79
C LEU A 8 -1.50 -22.16 -8.87
N LEU A 9 -0.36 -21.64 -8.45
CA LEU A 9 0.52 -22.25 -7.46
C LEU A 9 0.10 -21.84 -6.04
N PRO A 10 0.43 -22.64 -4.99
CA PRO A 10 0.18 -22.26 -3.59
C PRO A 10 0.88 -20.96 -3.13
N THR A 11 1.88 -20.50 -3.89
CA THR A 11 2.62 -19.26 -3.66
C THR A 11 2.04 -18.06 -4.41
N ASP A 12 1.07 -18.26 -5.29
CA ASP A 12 0.46 -17.18 -6.06
C ASP A 12 -0.55 -16.41 -5.21
N PRO A 13 -0.67 -15.08 -5.41
CA PRO A 13 -1.67 -14.29 -4.73
C PRO A 13 -3.09 -14.70 -5.16
N PRO A 14 -4.07 -14.78 -4.23
CA PRO A 14 -5.48 -14.91 -4.58
C PRO A 14 -6.08 -13.60 -5.11
N LYS A 15 -5.48 -12.44 -4.74
CA LYS A 15 -5.91 -11.10 -5.13
C LYS A 15 -4.69 -10.16 -5.16
N ILE A 16 -4.66 -9.23 -6.10
CA ILE A 16 -3.72 -8.09 -6.18
C ILE A 16 -4.55 -6.84 -6.46
N GLY A 17 -4.37 -5.76 -5.68
CA GLY A 17 -5.18 -4.56 -5.84
C GLY A 17 -6.67 -4.85 -5.62
N ASP A 18 -7.46 -4.72 -6.68
CA ASP A 18 -8.89 -5.07 -6.71
C ASP A 18 -9.18 -6.32 -7.55
N PHE A 19 -8.14 -6.93 -8.13
CA PHE A 19 -8.26 -8.00 -9.10
C PHE A 19 -8.05 -9.37 -8.44
N TRP A 20 -9.04 -10.25 -8.61
CA TRP A 20 -9.02 -11.65 -8.21
C TRP A 20 -8.31 -12.48 -9.26
N ILE A 21 -7.43 -13.36 -8.82
CA ILE A 21 -6.57 -14.15 -9.71
C ILE A 21 -7.25 -15.48 -10.05
N ASP A 22 -7.39 -15.78 -11.35
CA ASP A 22 -8.08 -16.97 -11.85
C ASP A 22 -7.11 -18.06 -12.34
N ALA A 23 -6.11 -17.67 -13.13
CA ALA A 23 -5.15 -18.59 -13.75
C ALA A 23 -3.82 -17.91 -14.08
N ARG A 24 -2.75 -18.71 -14.29
CA ARG A 24 -1.47 -18.24 -14.84
C ARG A 24 -1.52 -18.24 -16.37
N LEU A 25 -0.89 -17.26 -17.01
CA LEU A 25 -0.75 -17.16 -18.46
C LEU A 25 0.70 -17.36 -18.90
N THR A 26 1.66 -16.68 -18.25
CA THR A 26 3.10 -16.88 -18.46
C THR A 26 3.90 -16.50 -17.21
N ALA A 27 5.12 -17.02 -17.08
CA ALA A 27 6.06 -16.70 -16.00
C ALA A 27 7.49 -16.60 -16.54
N THR A 28 8.24 -15.61 -16.05
CA THR A 28 9.62 -15.28 -16.44
C THR A 28 10.44 -14.96 -15.19
N GLU A 29 11.75 -14.69 -15.32
CA GLU A 29 12.57 -14.28 -14.18
C GLU A 29 12.18 -12.90 -13.63
N ALA A 30 11.63 -12.01 -14.47
CA ALA A 30 11.15 -10.69 -14.05
C ALA A 30 9.76 -10.70 -13.40
N GLY A 31 8.92 -11.71 -13.62
CA GLY A 31 7.55 -11.70 -13.11
C GLY A 31 6.58 -12.69 -13.76
N VAL A 32 5.32 -12.57 -13.38
CA VAL A 32 4.24 -13.50 -13.76
C VAL A 32 3.06 -12.71 -14.33
N ALA A 33 2.49 -13.21 -15.42
CA ALA A 33 1.22 -12.72 -15.97
C ALA A 33 0.11 -13.72 -15.63
N TYR A 34 -0.99 -13.18 -15.12
CA TYR A 34 -2.20 -13.91 -14.72
C TYR A 34 -3.41 -13.46 -15.52
N LEU A 35 -4.37 -14.36 -15.62
CA LEU A 35 -5.76 -14.04 -15.92
C LEU A 35 -6.45 -13.66 -14.61
N ALA A 36 -7.18 -12.56 -14.61
CA ALA A 36 -7.83 -12.03 -13.41
C ALA A 36 -9.15 -11.32 -13.75
N HIS A 37 -9.98 -11.06 -12.74
CA HIS A 37 -11.22 -10.31 -12.87
C HIS A 37 -11.43 -9.35 -11.69
N SER A 38 -12.36 -8.40 -11.83
CA SER A 38 -12.85 -7.56 -10.72
C SER A 38 -14.35 -7.32 -10.88
N ASP A 39 -15.00 -6.75 -9.87
CA ASP A 39 -16.44 -6.45 -9.93
C ASP A 39 -16.82 -5.43 -11.04
N ALA A 40 -15.84 -4.64 -11.53
CA ALA A 40 -16.00 -3.73 -12.67
C ALA A 40 -15.57 -4.36 -14.02
N GLU A 41 -14.51 -5.17 -14.01
CA GLU A 41 -13.85 -5.69 -15.21
C GLU A 41 -13.95 -7.21 -15.27
N HIS A 42 -14.73 -7.71 -16.23
CA HIS A 42 -15.05 -9.14 -16.36
C HIS A 42 -13.81 -10.02 -16.58
N GLN A 43 -12.80 -9.50 -17.29
CA GLN A 43 -11.53 -10.19 -17.45
C GLN A 43 -10.41 -9.21 -17.84
N VAL A 44 -9.28 -9.31 -17.15
CA VAL A 44 -8.05 -8.55 -17.40
C VAL A 44 -6.85 -9.49 -17.37
N MET A 45 -5.76 -9.05 -18.00
CA MET A 45 -4.46 -9.69 -17.89
C MET A 45 -3.62 -8.89 -16.90
N LEU A 46 -3.32 -9.48 -15.76
CA LEU A 46 -2.58 -8.84 -14.68
C LEU A 46 -1.13 -9.30 -14.67
N ILE A 47 -0.19 -8.36 -14.80
CA ILE A 47 1.25 -8.62 -14.72
C ILE A 47 1.74 -8.11 -13.36
N ILE A 48 2.50 -8.93 -12.63
CA ILE A 48 3.20 -8.53 -11.40
C ILE A 48 4.68 -8.90 -11.49
N LEU A 49 5.56 -8.01 -11.01
CA LEU A 49 6.98 -8.32 -10.93
C LEU A 49 7.28 -9.40 -9.88
N ALA A 50 8.31 -10.19 -10.14
CA ALA A 50 8.87 -11.12 -9.17
C ALA A 50 9.51 -10.37 -7.99
N ALA A 51 9.65 -11.01 -6.83
CA ALA A 51 10.19 -10.40 -5.62
C ALA A 51 11.59 -9.79 -5.84
N GLY A 52 12.44 -10.46 -6.59
CA GLY A 52 13.74 -9.93 -6.98
C GLY A 52 13.64 -8.65 -7.84
N ALA A 53 12.89 -8.72 -8.95
CA ALA A 53 12.70 -7.58 -9.86
C ALA A 53 11.99 -6.40 -9.19
N ALA A 54 11.04 -6.66 -8.29
CA ALA A 54 10.37 -5.64 -7.50
C ALA A 54 11.31 -4.94 -6.51
N GLY A 55 12.37 -5.61 -6.03
CA GLY A 55 13.38 -5.00 -5.17
C GLY A 55 14.29 -3.99 -5.89
N ASP A 56 14.57 -4.20 -7.17
CA ASP A 56 15.46 -3.35 -7.97
C ASP A 56 14.76 -2.14 -8.58
N ALA A 57 15.17 -0.93 -8.17
CA ALA A 57 14.61 0.31 -8.70
C ALA A 57 14.69 0.39 -10.23
N ALA A 58 15.79 -0.06 -10.83
CA ALA A 58 15.96 0.00 -12.28
C ALA A 58 15.03 -0.96 -13.04
N ALA A 59 14.57 -2.05 -12.41
CA ALA A 59 13.56 -2.95 -12.96
C ALA A 59 12.14 -2.36 -12.84
N ARG A 60 11.83 -1.70 -11.71
CA ARG A 60 10.56 -0.97 -11.51
C ARG A 60 10.41 0.20 -12.50
N ASP A 61 11.47 0.98 -12.70
CA ASP A 61 11.52 2.08 -13.67
C ASP A 61 11.33 1.61 -15.11
N ARG A 62 11.88 0.44 -15.48
CA ARG A 62 11.69 -0.15 -16.82
C ARG A 62 10.23 -0.52 -17.05
N LEU A 63 9.58 -1.17 -16.10
CA LEU A 63 8.15 -1.48 -16.20
C LEU A 63 7.33 -0.19 -16.31
N ALA A 64 7.54 0.77 -15.42
CA ALA A 64 6.86 2.06 -15.44
C ALA A 64 7.07 2.80 -16.77
N GLY A 65 8.28 2.76 -17.31
CA GLY A 65 8.66 3.38 -18.57
C GLY A 65 8.03 2.73 -19.81
N GLU A 66 7.89 1.39 -19.85
CA GLU A 66 7.19 0.71 -20.93
C GLU A 66 5.67 0.86 -20.84
N VAL A 67 5.10 0.74 -19.64
CA VAL A 67 3.66 0.98 -19.41
C VAL A 67 3.29 2.39 -19.84
N ASN A 68 4.10 3.40 -19.48
CA ASN A 68 3.92 4.78 -19.93
C ASN A 68 4.06 5.00 -21.45
N LYS A 69 4.48 4.00 -22.24
CA LYS A 69 4.45 4.05 -23.72
C LYS A 69 3.13 3.53 -24.30
N MET A 70 2.39 2.67 -23.58
CA MET A 70 1.14 2.02 -24.04
C MET A 70 -0.05 2.99 -24.16
N SER A 71 -1.12 2.58 -24.85
CA SER A 71 -2.37 3.37 -24.86
C SER A 71 -3.05 3.35 -23.51
N ALA A 72 -3.71 4.46 -23.15
CA ALA A 72 -4.58 4.53 -22.00
C ALA A 72 -5.77 3.55 -22.11
N ASP A 73 -6.22 3.23 -23.33
CA ASP A 73 -7.30 2.25 -23.56
C ASP A 73 -6.85 0.79 -23.33
N THR A 74 -5.53 0.53 -23.24
CA THR A 74 -4.97 -0.81 -23.03
C THR A 74 -4.66 -1.08 -21.57
N VAL A 75 -4.33 -0.05 -20.80
CA VAL A 75 -4.01 -0.14 -19.37
C VAL A 75 -5.27 0.16 -18.57
N VAL A 76 -5.75 -0.80 -17.81
CA VAL A 76 -6.95 -0.68 -16.95
C VAL A 76 -6.58 -0.04 -15.61
N ALA A 77 -5.44 -0.44 -15.05
CA ALA A 77 -4.93 0.02 -13.77
C ALA A 77 -3.44 -0.30 -13.62
N ARG A 78 -2.76 0.38 -12.70
CA ARG A 78 -1.43 0.02 -12.20
C ARG A 78 -1.33 0.25 -10.70
N GLY A 79 -0.38 -0.37 -10.04
CA GLY A 79 -0.15 -0.20 -8.60
C GLY A 79 1.18 -0.79 -8.14
N GLY A 80 1.43 -0.71 -6.84
CA GLY A 80 2.74 -1.04 -6.27
C GLY A 80 3.78 0.08 -6.42
N GLN A 81 4.98 -0.19 -5.92
CA GLN A 81 6.03 0.82 -5.71
C GLN A 81 6.50 1.48 -7.03
N ASP A 82 6.65 2.81 -7.00
CA ASP A 82 7.13 3.64 -8.12
C ASP A 82 6.28 3.52 -9.40
N GLN A 83 4.96 3.29 -9.27
CA GLN A 83 4.00 3.16 -10.38
C GLN A 83 2.98 4.32 -10.49
N ASP A 84 3.11 5.36 -9.68
CA ASP A 84 2.22 6.53 -9.66
C ASP A 84 2.62 7.63 -10.66
N GLU A 85 3.86 7.61 -11.18
CA GLU A 85 4.38 8.64 -12.08
C GLU A 85 4.14 8.39 -13.59
N GLY A 86 4.15 9.49 -14.35
CA GLY A 86 4.16 9.51 -15.82
C GLY A 86 2.79 9.72 -16.47
N ARG A 87 2.72 9.53 -17.79
CA ARG A 87 1.51 9.76 -18.61
C ARG A 87 0.30 8.96 -18.12
N LEU A 88 0.52 7.72 -17.69
CA LEU A 88 -0.50 6.81 -17.19
C LEU A 88 -0.54 6.76 -15.65
N GLY A 89 0.09 7.71 -14.95
CA GLY A 89 0.02 7.84 -13.49
C GLY A 89 -1.41 8.00 -12.95
N HIS A 90 -2.32 8.61 -13.73
CA HIS A 90 -3.74 8.72 -13.37
C HIS A 90 -4.50 7.38 -13.31
N LEU A 91 -3.91 6.29 -13.79
CA LEU A 91 -4.44 4.93 -13.69
C LEU A 91 -3.87 4.17 -12.47
N PHE A 92 -3.04 4.84 -11.66
CA PHE A 92 -2.52 4.31 -10.42
C PHE A 92 -3.64 4.12 -9.39
N ARG A 93 -3.73 2.91 -8.83
CA ARG A 93 -4.57 2.62 -7.66
C ARG A 93 -3.66 2.63 -6.44
N SER A 94 -3.83 3.66 -5.62
CA SER A 94 -3.21 3.71 -4.29
C SER A 94 -3.71 2.55 -3.43
N GLU A 95 -2.78 1.96 -2.69
CA GLU A 95 -3.02 0.93 -1.68
C GLU A 95 -2.57 1.45 -0.29
N ASP A 96 -2.54 2.78 -0.11
CA ASP A 96 -2.08 3.45 1.11
C ASP A 96 -3.08 3.33 2.28
N ASP A 97 -4.36 3.06 1.96
CA ASP A 97 -5.41 2.70 2.94
C ASP A 97 -5.23 1.28 3.51
N ASP A 98 -4.29 0.48 2.98
CA ASP A 98 -3.98 -0.85 3.49
C ASP A 98 -3.12 -0.77 4.76
N PRO A 99 -3.42 -1.52 5.84
CA PRO A 99 -2.68 -1.44 7.08
C PRO A 99 -1.21 -1.86 6.90
N VAL A 100 -0.31 -0.90 7.06
CA VAL A 100 1.16 -1.08 7.00
C VAL A 100 1.75 -1.38 8.38
N GLY A 101 2.39 -2.55 8.51
CA GLY A 101 3.30 -2.84 9.63
C GLY A 101 4.76 -2.49 9.29
N PRO A 102 5.63 -2.24 10.28
CA PRO A 102 7.02 -1.82 10.05
C PRO A 102 7.85 -2.84 9.26
N ASP A 103 7.54 -4.14 9.37
CA ASP A 103 8.24 -5.22 8.67
C ASP A 103 7.67 -5.55 7.28
N HIS A 104 6.66 -4.80 6.80
CA HIS A 104 6.07 -5.07 5.49
C HIS A 104 6.97 -4.56 4.36
N ALA A 105 7.35 -5.48 3.47
CA ALA A 105 7.99 -5.12 2.21
C ALA A 105 7.13 -4.14 1.38
N PRO A 106 7.76 -3.26 0.57
CA PRO A 106 7.04 -2.43 -0.39
C PRO A 106 6.28 -3.31 -1.39
N LEU A 107 5.10 -2.86 -1.80
CA LEU A 107 4.25 -3.57 -2.75
C LEU A 107 4.96 -3.72 -4.10
N ALA A 108 4.96 -4.93 -4.64
CA ALA A 108 5.55 -5.20 -5.94
C ALA A 108 4.76 -4.50 -7.05
N PRO A 109 5.44 -3.88 -8.04
CA PRO A 109 4.77 -3.27 -9.18
C PRO A 109 3.87 -4.26 -9.92
N TRP A 110 2.65 -3.82 -10.20
CA TRP A 110 1.68 -4.56 -10.97
C TRP A 110 0.94 -3.66 -11.97
N VAL A 111 0.47 -4.29 -13.05
CA VAL A 111 -0.29 -3.64 -14.12
C VAL A 111 -1.42 -4.55 -14.58
N ALA A 112 -2.63 -4.00 -14.69
CA ALA A 112 -3.78 -4.63 -15.30
C ALA A 112 -3.95 -4.12 -16.74
N LEU A 113 -3.93 -5.04 -17.70
CA LEU A 113 -4.15 -4.78 -19.12
C LEU A 113 -5.50 -5.36 -19.57
N VAL A 114 -6.12 -4.76 -20.56
CA VAL A 114 -7.33 -5.30 -21.21
C VAL A 114 -7.01 -6.69 -21.79
N TRP A 115 -7.88 -7.66 -21.54
CA TRP A 115 -7.76 -9.01 -22.08
C TRP A 115 -8.76 -9.27 -23.20
N ASP A 116 -8.26 -9.54 -24.41
CA ASP A 116 -9.06 -9.87 -25.59
C ASP A 116 -9.04 -11.36 -25.95
N GLY A 117 -8.39 -12.19 -25.12
CA GLY A 117 -8.18 -13.63 -25.38
C GLY A 117 -7.17 -13.95 -26.48
N SER A 118 -6.47 -12.94 -27.03
CA SER A 118 -5.56 -13.13 -28.16
C SER A 118 -4.15 -13.53 -27.74
N THR A 119 -3.45 -14.20 -28.65
CA THR A 119 -2.00 -14.42 -28.54
C THR A 119 -1.20 -13.13 -28.65
N HIS A 120 -1.80 -12.02 -29.13
CA HIS A 120 -1.13 -10.72 -29.20
C HIS A 120 -1.06 -10.07 -27.81
N ALA A 121 -2.13 -10.14 -27.02
CA ALA A 121 -2.12 -9.71 -25.61
C ALA A 121 -1.04 -10.47 -24.82
N LEU A 122 -0.97 -11.79 -24.97
CA LEU A 122 0.09 -12.59 -24.34
C LEU A 122 1.50 -12.18 -24.80
N ALA A 123 1.69 -11.91 -26.09
CA ALA A 123 2.97 -11.44 -26.64
C ALA A 123 3.36 -10.04 -26.11
N GLU A 124 2.40 -9.15 -25.84
CA GLU A 124 2.64 -7.87 -25.17
C GLU A 124 3.06 -8.06 -23.70
N ALA A 125 2.43 -8.97 -22.95
CA ALA A 125 2.88 -9.28 -21.59
C ALA A 125 4.30 -9.86 -21.56
N ASP A 126 4.62 -10.78 -22.47
CA ASP A 126 5.97 -11.33 -22.66
C ASP A 126 6.98 -10.25 -23.10
N ARG A 127 6.57 -9.28 -23.94
CA ARG A 127 7.38 -8.10 -24.30
C ARG A 127 7.69 -7.22 -23.09
N LEU A 128 6.69 -6.94 -22.25
CA LEU A 128 6.86 -6.16 -21.03
C LEU A 128 7.79 -6.86 -20.05
N LEU A 129 7.56 -8.14 -19.76
CA LEU A 129 8.43 -8.93 -18.87
C LEU A 129 9.86 -9.02 -19.41
N ARG A 130 10.07 -9.20 -20.72
CA ARG A 130 11.40 -9.21 -21.36
C ARG A 130 12.11 -7.85 -21.35
N SER A 131 11.38 -6.73 -21.30
CA SER A 131 12.01 -5.40 -21.17
C SER A 131 12.58 -5.15 -19.76
N VAL A 132 12.00 -5.80 -18.75
CA VAL A 132 12.50 -5.80 -17.36
C VAL A 132 13.63 -6.82 -17.22
N ASP A 133 13.41 -8.03 -17.76
CA ASP A 133 14.36 -9.15 -17.81
C ASP A 133 15.43 -8.96 -18.90
N LEU A 134 16.46 -8.20 -18.56
CA LEU A 134 17.60 -7.97 -19.45
C LEU A 134 18.45 -9.24 -19.71
N SER A 135 18.19 -10.39 -19.06
CA SER A 135 18.97 -11.62 -19.24
C SER A 135 18.91 -12.14 -20.69
N ALA A 136 17.75 -12.01 -21.33
CA ALA A 136 17.50 -12.42 -22.70
C ALA A 136 17.80 -11.32 -23.74
N SER A 137 18.28 -10.14 -23.31
CA SER A 137 18.59 -9.05 -24.22
C SER A 137 19.89 -9.31 -25.01
N PRO A 138 19.91 -9.09 -26.34
CA PRO A 138 21.13 -9.24 -27.13
C PRO A 138 22.26 -8.35 -26.62
N GLN A 139 23.43 -8.93 -26.36
CA GLN A 139 24.60 -8.17 -25.91
C GLN A 139 25.08 -7.22 -27.01
N LEU A 140 25.32 -5.95 -26.66
CA LEU A 140 25.85 -4.96 -27.59
C LEU A 140 27.36 -5.16 -27.79
N GLY A 141 27.71 -6.12 -28.65
CA GLY A 141 29.08 -6.44 -29.04
C GLY A 141 29.61 -7.76 -28.46
N PRO A 142 30.91 -8.04 -28.64
CA PRO A 142 31.51 -9.28 -28.15
C PRO A 142 31.60 -9.28 -26.62
N SER A 143 31.19 -10.39 -26.00
CA SER A 143 31.28 -10.59 -24.56
C SER A 143 32.73 -10.44 -24.06
N ARG A 144 32.92 -9.62 -23.02
CA ARG A 144 34.22 -9.37 -22.37
C ARG A 144 34.03 -9.21 -20.87
N GLY A 145 34.92 -9.81 -20.09
CA GLY A 145 34.85 -9.83 -18.63
C GLY A 145 34.09 -11.06 -18.09
N PRO A 146 33.83 -11.11 -16.77
CA PRO A 146 33.02 -12.16 -16.18
C PRO A 146 31.58 -12.11 -16.71
N GLY A 147 30.90 -13.26 -16.75
CA GLY A 147 29.50 -13.34 -17.15
C GLY A 147 28.61 -12.72 -16.08
N PHE A 148 28.34 -11.42 -16.20
CA PHE A 148 27.42 -10.71 -15.30
C PHE A 148 25.99 -11.22 -15.49
N SER A 149 25.43 -11.81 -14.44
CA SER A 149 23.99 -12.03 -14.31
C SER A 149 23.34 -10.86 -13.58
N ILE A 150 22.02 -10.73 -13.74
CA ILE A 150 21.22 -9.80 -12.94
C ILE A 150 21.18 -10.34 -11.50
N PRO A 151 21.48 -9.53 -10.46
CA PRO A 151 21.61 -10.03 -9.09
C PRO A 151 20.30 -10.57 -8.50
N TRP A 152 19.16 -10.18 -9.07
CA TRP A 152 17.84 -10.55 -8.60
C TRP A 152 17.16 -11.69 -9.38
N SER A 153 17.78 -12.21 -10.45
CA SER A 153 17.13 -13.19 -11.33
C SER A 153 16.80 -14.54 -10.66
N SER A 154 17.40 -14.83 -9.51
CA SER A 154 17.14 -16.05 -8.73
C SER A 154 15.87 -15.99 -7.87
N ASP A 155 15.34 -14.80 -7.54
CA ASP A 155 14.13 -14.67 -6.71
C ASP A 155 12.88 -14.42 -7.56
N THR A 156 12.46 -15.49 -8.25
CA THR A 156 11.34 -15.53 -9.20
C THR A 156 9.97 -15.74 -8.55
N ARG A 157 9.89 -15.72 -7.21
CA ARG A 157 8.60 -15.76 -6.49
C ARG A 157 7.76 -14.53 -6.86
N PRO A 158 6.42 -14.59 -6.90
CA PRO A 158 5.59 -13.40 -7.03
C PRO A 158 5.99 -12.35 -5.99
N GLY A 159 6.14 -11.09 -6.42
CA GLY A 159 6.55 -10.01 -5.53
C GLY A 159 5.53 -9.72 -4.43
N ALA A 160 5.93 -8.94 -3.43
CA ALA A 160 5.12 -8.66 -2.25
C ALA A 160 3.74 -8.08 -2.62
N TRP A 161 2.69 -8.73 -2.14
CA TRP A 161 1.28 -8.41 -2.38
C TRP A 161 0.54 -8.33 -1.05
N ARG A 162 -0.67 -7.72 -1.04
CA ARG A 162 -1.49 -7.58 0.17
C ARG A 162 -2.92 -8.03 -0.08
N LEU A 163 -3.53 -8.62 0.95
CA LEU A 163 -4.91 -9.07 0.95
C LEU A 163 -5.78 -8.12 1.76
N TRP A 164 -5.99 -6.91 1.24
CA TRP A 164 -6.87 -5.92 1.85
C TRP A 164 -7.92 -5.36 0.86
N PRO A 165 -9.14 -5.03 1.34
CA PRO A 165 -9.73 -5.53 2.58
C PRO A 165 -9.76 -7.06 2.59
N LEU A 166 -9.68 -7.66 3.79
CA LEU A 166 -9.90 -9.10 3.94
C LEU A 166 -11.25 -9.47 3.30
N PRO A 167 -11.32 -10.57 2.53
CA PRO A 167 -12.53 -10.94 1.81
C PRO A 167 -13.57 -11.55 2.76
N TRP A 168 -14.34 -10.68 3.41
CA TRP A 168 -15.48 -11.08 4.22
C TRP A 168 -16.63 -11.55 3.32
N PRO A 169 -17.41 -12.57 3.73
CA PRO A 169 -18.61 -12.98 3.00
C PRO A 169 -19.54 -11.79 2.76
N GLY A 170 -19.73 -11.42 1.49
CA GLY A 170 -20.59 -10.31 1.08
C GLY A 170 -19.96 -8.90 1.10
N ARG A 171 -18.67 -8.73 1.43
CA ARG A 171 -17.99 -7.42 1.35
C ARG A 171 -16.58 -7.54 0.76
N ARG A 172 -16.41 -7.06 -0.47
CA ARG A 172 -15.12 -6.99 -1.20
C ARG A 172 -14.57 -5.57 -1.34
N ASP A 173 -15.40 -4.56 -1.07
CA ASP A 173 -15.08 -3.15 -1.32
C ASP A 173 -14.07 -2.57 -0.31
N ARG A 174 -13.05 -1.88 -0.84
CA ARG A 174 -12.23 -0.93 -0.09
C ARG A 174 -13.15 0.10 0.60
N ALA A 175 -12.87 0.43 1.85
CA ALA A 175 -13.76 1.28 2.65
C ALA A 175 -13.65 2.75 2.24
N GLY A 176 -14.37 3.15 1.20
CA GLY A 176 -14.39 4.54 0.72
C GLY A 176 -14.97 5.54 1.73
N TRP A 177 -15.01 6.81 1.36
CA TRP A 177 -15.45 7.90 2.26
C TRP A 177 -16.94 7.83 2.68
N VAL A 178 -17.77 7.04 2.00
CA VAL A 178 -19.23 6.91 2.26
C VAL A 178 -19.56 6.52 3.71
N PRO A 179 -19.01 5.43 4.30
CA PRO A 179 -19.20 5.13 5.72
C PRO A 179 -18.71 6.23 6.68
N VAL A 180 -17.65 6.98 6.33
CA VAL A 180 -17.19 8.11 7.14
C VAL A 180 -18.21 9.24 7.13
N LEU A 181 -18.70 9.61 5.93
CA LEU A 181 -19.76 10.61 5.76
C LEU A 181 -21.07 10.17 6.44
N ALA A 182 -21.44 8.90 6.34
CA ALA A 182 -22.61 8.33 6.99
C ALA A 182 -22.49 8.37 8.53
N SER A 183 -21.32 8.03 9.08
CA SER A 183 -21.02 8.12 10.52
C SER A 183 -21.08 9.57 11.02
N TRP A 184 -20.52 10.52 10.24
CA TRP A 184 -20.58 11.95 10.54
C TRP A 184 -22.03 12.49 10.52
N LEU A 185 -22.82 12.11 9.53
CA LEU A 185 -24.22 12.51 9.40
C LEU A 185 -25.10 11.89 10.52
N LEU A 186 -24.82 10.63 10.89
CA LEU A 186 -25.44 9.97 12.05
C LEU A 186 -25.10 10.70 13.37
N MET A 187 -23.85 11.14 13.54
CA MET A 187 -23.42 11.90 14.71
C MET A 187 -24.12 13.26 14.81
N LEU A 188 -24.29 13.97 13.69
CA LEU A 188 -25.09 15.21 13.63
C LEU A 188 -26.57 14.96 13.94
N LEU A 189 -27.14 13.86 13.44
CA LEU A 189 -28.53 13.48 13.72
C LEU A 189 -28.73 13.18 15.22
N LEU A 190 -27.82 12.44 15.84
CA LEU A 190 -27.83 12.18 17.29
C LEU A 190 -27.69 13.48 18.10
N ALA A 191 -26.76 14.37 17.73
CA ALA A 191 -26.56 15.66 18.40
C ALA A 191 -27.81 16.56 18.30
N SER A 192 -28.43 16.65 17.12
CA SER A 192 -29.68 17.42 16.94
C SER A 192 -30.84 16.84 17.75
N THR A 193 -30.94 15.52 17.85
CA THR A 193 -31.95 14.82 18.66
C THR A 193 -31.76 15.09 20.15
N ALA A 194 -30.51 15.02 20.65
CA ALA A 194 -30.19 15.34 22.05
C ALA A 194 -30.50 16.81 22.39
N LEU A 195 -30.21 17.75 21.49
CA LEU A 195 -30.51 19.17 21.68
C LEU A 195 -32.02 19.42 21.66
N LEU A 196 -32.78 18.77 20.78
CA LEU A 196 -34.25 18.82 20.76
C LEU A 196 -34.87 18.26 22.05
N ILE A 197 -34.39 17.12 22.54
CA ILE A 197 -34.81 16.56 23.84
C ILE A 197 -34.52 17.56 24.98
N THR A 198 -33.34 18.17 24.99
CA THR A 198 -32.95 19.17 25.99
C THR A 198 -33.90 20.38 25.97
N VAL A 199 -34.21 20.91 24.79
CA VAL A 199 -35.12 22.05 24.62
C VAL A 199 -36.57 21.71 25.00
N LEU A 200 -37.03 20.48 24.76
CA LEU A 200 -38.34 20.02 25.25
C LEU A 200 -38.37 19.87 26.77
N LEU A 201 -37.28 19.41 27.38
CA LEU A 201 -37.17 19.25 28.83
C LEU A 201 -37.20 20.61 29.55
N PHE A 202 -36.49 21.62 29.04
CA PHE A 202 -36.54 22.98 29.59
C PHE A 202 -37.89 23.68 29.41
N GLN A 203 -38.62 23.43 28.32
CA GLN A 203 -39.97 23.97 28.14
C GLN A 203 -40.99 23.44 29.15
N ASN A 204 -40.73 22.27 29.75
CA ASN A 204 -41.66 21.59 30.64
C ASN A 204 -41.33 21.76 32.13
N GLN A 205 -40.36 22.62 32.47
CA GLN A 205 -40.05 22.97 33.86
C GLN A 205 -40.99 24.07 34.36
N PRO A 206 -41.74 23.88 35.46
CA PRO A 206 -42.50 24.96 36.07
C PRO A 206 -41.55 26.05 36.58
N PRO A 207 -41.91 27.34 36.50
CA PRO A 207 -41.04 28.42 36.97
C PRO A 207 -40.77 28.28 38.47
N GLU A 208 -39.50 28.26 38.86
CA GLU A 208 -39.14 28.33 40.28
C GLU A 208 -39.66 29.63 40.89
N SER A 209 -40.43 29.49 41.96
CA SER A 209 -40.87 30.62 42.77
C SER A 209 -39.64 31.24 43.45
N PRO A 210 -39.35 32.54 43.26
CA PRO A 210 -38.17 33.16 43.84
C PRO A 210 -38.23 33.10 45.37
N GLN A 211 -37.19 32.55 46.00
CA GLN A 211 -37.05 32.58 47.45
C GLN A 211 -36.97 34.03 47.93
N ALA A 212 -37.84 34.38 48.88
CA ALA A 212 -37.91 35.73 49.42
C ALA A 212 -36.59 36.09 50.15
N PRO A 213 -36.09 37.32 50.02
CA PRO A 213 -34.86 37.74 50.70
C PRO A 213 -35.05 37.70 52.21
N VAL A 214 -34.11 37.09 52.92
CA VAL A 214 -34.14 37.05 54.39
C VAL A 214 -33.97 38.48 54.93
N THR A 215 -35.02 39.02 55.56
CA THR A 215 -34.93 40.23 56.37
C THR A 215 -35.25 39.87 57.81
N GLY A 216 -34.23 39.89 58.65
CA GLY A 216 -34.38 39.55 60.06
C GLY A 216 -34.98 40.70 60.87
N SER A 217 -35.89 40.39 61.78
CA SER A 217 -36.02 41.05 63.09
C SER A 217 -36.86 40.19 64.03
N ALA A 218 -36.47 40.14 65.29
CA ALA A 218 -37.02 39.23 66.29
C ALA A 218 -38.33 39.75 66.91
N SER A 219 -39.19 38.83 67.40
CA SER A 219 -39.37 38.60 68.85
C SER A 219 -40.51 37.63 69.21
N SER A 220 -40.19 36.67 70.08
CA SER A 220 -41.03 36.06 71.14
C SER A 220 -42.50 35.67 70.89
N SER A 221 -42.79 34.36 70.98
CA SER A 221 -43.46 33.68 72.13
C SER A 221 -43.76 32.22 71.71
N SER A 222 -43.10 31.21 72.31
CA SER A 222 -43.62 30.32 73.38
C SER A 222 -44.68 29.34 72.82
N GLU A 223 -44.64 28.01 72.91
CA GLU A 223 -44.16 26.93 73.79
C GLU A 223 -44.39 25.60 72.98
N SER A 224 -43.91 24.37 73.27
CA SER A 224 -43.16 23.73 74.38
C SER A 224 -42.49 22.40 73.93
N SER A 225 -41.54 21.89 74.72
CA SER A 225 -41.21 20.45 75.01
C SER A 225 -40.98 19.45 73.84
N GLU A 226 -39.74 19.00 73.59
CA GLU A 226 -39.16 17.70 74.05
C GLU A 226 -39.58 16.46 73.21
N SER A 227 -38.75 15.47 72.85
CA SER A 227 -37.35 15.16 73.20
C SER A 227 -36.64 14.29 72.13
N SER A 228 -35.34 14.57 71.93
CA SER A 228 -34.20 13.62 71.94
C SER A 228 -34.28 12.24 71.26
N GLY A 229 -33.44 12.03 70.23
CA GLY A 229 -33.15 10.73 69.64
C GLY A 229 -31.84 10.73 68.83
N SER A 230 -30.69 10.79 69.50
CA SER A 230 -29.37 10.69 68.87
C SER A 230 -28.99 9.22 68.62
N GLY A 231 -28.39 8.90 67.47
CA GLY A 231 -28.04 7.51 67.11
C GLY A 231 -27.23 7.37 65.83
N SER A 232 -25.90 7.57 65.94
CA SER A 232 -24.85 7.04 65.07
C SER A 232 -23.64 6.70 65.96
N PRO A 233 -22.68 5.84 65.54
CA PRO A 233 -22.58 5.10 64.28
C PRO A 233 -22.46 3.56 64.50
N SER A 234 -22.26 2.79 63.43
CA SER A 234 -21.22 1.73 63.39
C SER A 234 -21.01 1.17 61.99
N GLU A 235 -19.83 0.59 61.79
CA GLU A 235 -19.26 0.13 60.52
C GLU A 235 -19.61 -1.34 60.22
N SER A 236 -19.51 -1.73 58.93
CA SER A 236 -19.18 -3.09 58.47
C SER A 236 -18.69 -3.04 57.03
N ASP A 237 -17.52 -3.62 56.76
CA ASP A 237 -16.98 -3.90 55.43
C ASP A 237 -17.79 -4.95 54.66
N GLU A 238 -17.69 -4.96 53.32
CA GLU A 238 -17.54 -6.18 52.53
C GLU A 238 -16.91 -5.82 51.16
N SER A 239 -16.19 -6.76 50.54
CA SER A 239 -15.15 -6.48 49.52
C SER A 239 -15.51 -6.85 48.06
N SER A 240 -14.62 -6.43 47.16
CA SER A 240 -14.26 -7.08 45.88
C SER A 240 -15.05 -6.77 44.59
N PRO A 241 -14.45 -6.02 43.64
CA PRO A 241 -14.65 -6.25 42.21
C PRO A 241 -13.77 -7.43 41.75
N GLY A 242 -14.36 -8.38 41.00
CA GLY A 242 -13.65 -9.57 40.54
C GLY A 242 -12.83 -9.35 39.26
N SER A 243 -11.54 -9.64 39.32
CA SER A 243 -10.70 -9.91 38.14
C SER A 243 -10.79 -11.39 37.74
N PRO A 244 -10.65 -11.72 36.44
CA PRO A 244 -10.17 -13.02 36.01
C PRO A 244 -8.82 -12.92 35.27
N SER A 245 -7.77 -13.37 35.95
CA SER A 245 -6.67 -14.16 35.37
C SER A 245 -6.67 -15.47 36.19
N GLU A 246 -6.48 -16.67 35.66
CA GLU A 246 -5.24 -17.35 35.20
C GLU A 246 -5.68 -18.79 34.80
N SER A 247 -4.97 -19.64 34.03
CA SER A 247 -3.70 -19.59 33.30
C SER A 247 -3.48 -20.88 32.43
N ASP A 248 -2.29 -20.98 31.81
CA ASP A 248 -1.48 -22.19 31.49
C ASP A 248 -1.87 -23.16 30.34
N GLU A 249 -0.94 -23.92 29.71
CA GLU A 249 0.54 -23.98 29.81
C GLU A 249 1.26 -23.88 28.42
N SER A 250 2.61 -23.86 28.42
CA SER A 250 3.58 -24.62 27.55
C SER A 250 3.45 -24.58 26.00
N SER A 251 4.50 -24.37 25.18
CA SER A 251 5.95 -24.56 25.36
C SER A 251 6.74 -23.63 24.41
N SER A 252 7.79 -22.97 24.90
CA SER A 252 8.70 -22.13 24.11
C SER A 252 10.00 -22.85 23.75
N GLY A 253 10.42 -22.74 22.48
CA GLY A 253 11.69 -23.28 21.99
C GLY A 253 12.53 -22.20 21.32
N SER A 254 13.59 -21.76 21.97
CA SER A 254 14.61 -20.86 21.42
C SER A 254 15.98 -21.57 21.33
N PRO A 255 16.68 -21.45 20.20
CA PRO A 255 18.15 -21.40 20.16
C PRO A 255 18.55 -19.90 20.15
N SER A 256 19.16 -19.35 21.19
CA SER A 256 20.58 -19.49 21.56
C SER A 256 21.53 -19.11 20.43
N GLU A 257 22.00 -17.86 20.48
CA GLU A 257 23.26 -17.47 19.85
C GLU A 257 24.44 -18.15 20.56
N SER A 258 25.57 -18.30 19.89
CA SER A 258 26.79 -18.84 20.49
C SER A 258 28.02 -18.22 19.86
N ASP A 259 28.87 -17.69 20.73
CA ASP A 259 30.02 -16.89 20.35
C ASP A 259 31.22 -17.70 19.84
N SER A 260 31.99 -16.99 19.03
CA SER A 260 33.26 -17.31 18.37
C SER A 260 34.32 -18.16 19.13
N SER A 261 35.06 -18.98 18.36
CA SER A 261 36.52 -19.18 18.51
C SER A 261 37.15 -19.83 17.26
N ALA A 262 38.42 -19.49 16.97
CA ALA A 262 39.04 -19.61 15.63
C ALA A 262 40.20 -20.62 15.54
N SER A 263 40.57 -21.03 14.31
CA SER A 263 41.98 -21.26 13.94
C SER A 263 42.21 -21.45 12.42
N GLY A 264 43.26 -20.79 11.88
CA GLY A 264 43.83 -21.00 10.54
C GLY A 264 43.14 -20.23 9.39
N GLY A 265 43.85 -19.47 8.53
CA GLY A 265 45.28 -19.16 8.46
C GLY A 265 45.71 -18.84 7.02
N SER A 266 46.67 -17.92 6.84
CA SER A 266 47.14 -17.30 5.56
C SER A 266 46.25 -16.13 5.10
N SER A 267 46.60 -14.86 5.25
CA SER A 267 47.78 -14.11 4.76
C SER A 267 47.88 -14.01 3.24
N ASP A 268 47.46 -12.89 2.66
CA ASP A 268 48.38 -12.02 1.91
C ASP A 268 47.76 -10.64 1.63
N THR A 269 48.58 -9.60 1.79
CA THR A 269 48.29 -8.19 1.45
C THR A 269 49.50 -7.64 0.70
N PRO A 270 49.35 -7.19 -0.54
CA PRO A 270 49.54 -5.76 -0.82
C PRO A 270 48.52 -5.20 -1.83
N GLY A 271 48.20 -3.91 -1.85
CA GLY A 271 48.74 -2.83 -1.02
C GLY A 271 48.05 -1.48 -1.33
N ASN A 272 48.60 -0.43 -0.74
CA ASN A 272 48.28 0.98 -0.98
C ASN A 272 48.30 1.32 -2.49
N ASP A 273 47.33 2.10 -2.99
CA ASP A 273 47.60 3.28 -3.84
C ASP A 273 46.34 4.10 -4.23
N GLY A 274 46.38 5.38 -3.85
CA GLY A 274 45.89 6.56 -4.59
C GLY A 274 44.53 6.56 -5.31
N SER A 275 43.56 7.27 -4.73
CA SER A 275 42.45 7.87 -5.50
C SER A 275 42.95 9.01 -6.42
N PRO A 276 42.49 9.08 -7.68
CA PRO A 276 42.45 10.33 -8.41
C PRO A 276 41.03 10.68 -8.85
N THR A 277 40.42 11.66 -8.18
CA THR A 277 39.25 12.37 -8.71
C THR A 277 39.62 13.02 -10.05
N LYS A 278 38.92 12.65 -11.13
CA LYS A 278 39.00 13.37 -12.42
C LYS A 278 37.62 13.78 -12.90
N THR A 279 37.29 15.04 -12.65
CA THR A 279 36.28 15.79 -13.40
C THR A 279 36.78 16.00 -14.85
N PRO A 280 35.99 15.64 -15.88
CA PRO A 280 36.31 15.97 -17.25
C PRO A 280 35.93 17.43 -17.55
N SER A 281 36.90 18.33 -17.50
CA SER A 281 36.78 19.65 -18.13
C SER A 281 37.11 19.53 -19.62
N MET A 282 36.12 19.71 -20.50
CA MET A 282 36.34 19.78 -21.94
C MET A 282 36.26 21.23 -22.42
N ASN A 283 37.41 21.91 -22.39
CA ASN A 283 37.62 23.16 -23.10
C ASN A 283 38.58 22.91 -24.27
N VAL A 284 38.04 22.74 -25.48
CA VAL A 284 38.82 22.65 -26.71
C VAL A 284 38.19 23.54 -27.77
N SER A 285 38.82 24.68 -28.04
CA SER A 285 38.49 25.51 -29.20
C SER A 285 38.90 24.79 -30.48
N GLY A 286 37.93 24.45 -31.32
CA GLY A 286 38.15 23.91 -32.67
C GLY A 286 37.38 24.73 -33.70
N SER A 287 38.09 25.40 -34.61
CA SER A 287 37.50 26.25 -35.64
C SER A 287 36.63 25.45 -36.61
N GLY A 288 35.32 25.73 -36.63
CA GLY A 288 34.38 25.20 -37.62
C GLY A 288 33.84 26.32 -38.49
N THR A 289 34.17 26.31 -39.79
CA THR A 289 33.68 27.27 -40.78
C THR A 289 32.21 27.04 -41.09
N ALA A 290 31.40 28.11 -41.05
CA ALA A 290 30.00 28.06 -41.42
C ALA A 290 29.81 28.00 -42.95
N THR A 291 28.93 27.10 -43.41
CA THR A 291 28.31 27.12 -44.73
C THR A 291 26.80 26.92 -44.57
N ALA A 292 26.00 27.56 -45.42
CA ALA A 292 24.63 27.95 -45.10
C ALA A 292 23.54 26.89 -45.36
N THR A 293 22.41 27.15 -44.69
CA THR A 293 21.00 26.87 -45.02
C THR A 293 20.69 26.32 -46.42
N ASP A 294 19.77 25.35 -46.48
CA ASP A 294 18.88 25.15 -47.63
C ASP A 294 17.45 24.78 -47.16
N GLU A 295 16.43 25.22 -47.90
CA GLU A 295 15.00 25.11 -47.55
C GLU A 295 14.33 23.84 -48.12
N PRO A 296 13.23 23.34 -47.50
CA PRO A 296 12.39 22.29 -48.10
C PRO A 296 11.37 22.88 -49.09
N THR A 297 11.62 22.75 -50.39
CA THR A 297 10.69 23.19 -51.44
C THR A 297 9.42 22.35 -51.49
N GLN A 298 8.24 22.98 -51.39
CA GLN A 298 6.99 22.33 -51.77
C GLN A 298 6.85 22.25 -53.29
N GLN A 299 6.39 21.11 -53.82
CA GLN A 299 5.84 21.02 -55.16
C GLN A 299 4.39 20.54 -55.12
N GLN A 300 3.53 21.37 -55.69
CA GLN A 300 2.08 21.19 -55.81
C GLN A 300 1.75 21.38 -57.29
N THR A 301 1.36 20.31 -57.99
CA THR A 301 0.95 20.42 -59.40
C THR A 301 -0.28 19.56 -59.66
N ARG A 302 -1.36 20.22 -60.11
CA ARG A 302 -2.54 19.57 -60.69
C ARG A 302 -2.21 18.91 -62.04
N LEU A 303 -2.93 17.84 -62.37
CA LEU A 303 -3.69 17.71 -63.60
C LEU A 303 -4.84 16.71 -63.37
#